data_AF-A0AB37WUT7-F1
#
_entry.id   AF-A0AB37WUT7-F1
#
_cell.length_a   1.000
_cell.length_b   1.000
_cell.length_c   1.000
_cell.angle_alpha   90.00
_cell.angle_beta   90.00
_cell.angle_gamma   90.00
#
_symmetry.space_group_name_H-M   'P 1'
#
loop_
_entity.id
_entity.type
_entity.pdbx_description
1 polymer ?
#
loop_
_entity_poly.entity_id
_entity_poly.type
_entity_poly.pdbx_seq_one_letter_code
_entity_poly.pdbx_strand_id
1 'polypeptide(L)'
;MPRDPTDTQYAQWYNASRGRLFLLRPDQYGTTRAYLAVTDANLSRFDELDKLLKKGTREEQQAWFEKEFEGAGWQTERCIREMKKADDFYMQQIAQVKMDTWHKGRVALVGDAAYCPSPISGVGTGAAIVGAYVLAGEISRNQEDIPTALANYERVAREYVDKAQKLIPGAPQIANPQTEWGIKIFNTVTGTLSHPYIQKFSGVIGKIIPAFGSSKIWSPPEYGS
;
A
#
# COMPACT_ATOMS: atom_id res chain seq x y z
N MET A 1 -19.49 7.23 -2.23
CA MET A 1 -20.31 7.75 -3.35
C MET A 1 -21.52 6.86 -3.55
N PRO A 2 -22.68 7.41 -3.93
CA PRO A 2 -23.86 6.62 -4.27
C PRO A 2 -23.55 5.58 -5.35
N ARG A 3 -24.17 4.40 -5.24
CA ARG A 3 -23.98 3.34 -6.25
C ARG A 3 -24.58 3.74 -7.59
N ASP A 4 -23.96 3.25 -8.64
CA ASP A 4 -24.41 3.34 -10.03
C ASP A 4 -24.61 1.92 -10.60
N PRO A 5 -25.44 1.70 -11.64
CA PRO A 5 -25.61 0.39 -12.26
C PRO A 5 -24.32 -0.27 -12.78
N THR A 6 -23.27 0.52 -13.05
CA THR A 6 -21.96 -0.01 -13.44
C THR A 6 -21.09 -0.50 -12.28
N ASP A 7 -21.50 -0.25 -11.03
CA ASP A 7 -20.80 -0.70 -9.83
C ASP A 7 -21.13 -2.15 -9.53
N THR A 8 -20.10 -2.99 -9.47
CA THR A 8 -20.26 -4.43 -9.21
C THR A 8 -20.19 -4.76 -7.71
N GLN A 9 -20.36 -6.04 -7.37
CA GLN A 9 -20.06 -6.57 -6.03
C GLN A 9 -18.56 -6.80 -5.78
N TYR A 10 -17.72 -6.59 -6.80
CA TYR A 10 -16.27 -6.78 -6.74
C TYR A 10 -15.55 -5.44 -6.86
N ALA A 11 -14.30 -5.42 -6.41
CA ALA A 11 -13.45 -4.26 -6.64
C ALA A 11 -13.15 -4.14 -8.15
N GLN A 12 -13.27 -2.92 -8.68
CA GLN A 12 -12.98 -2.59 -10.07
C GLN A 12 -11.71 -1.74 -10.12
N TRP A 13 -10.71 -2.25 -10.83
CA TRP A 13 -9.39 -1.63 -10.99
C TRP A 13 -9.28 -1.01 -12.37
N TYR A 14 -8.85 0.25 -12.44
CA TYR A 14 -8.65 0.96 -13.70
C TYR A 14 -7.34 1.75 -13.71
N ASN A 15 -6.45 1.39 -14.64
CA ASN A 15 -5.21 2.10 -14.90
C ASN A 15 -5.41 3.07 -16.08
N ALA A 16 -4.93 4.30 -15.93
CA ALA A 16 -4.80 5.30 -16.97
C ALA A 16 -3.33 5.73 -17.11
N SER A 17 -2.95 6.26 -18.28
CA SER A 17 -1.57 6.68 -18.52
C SER A 17 -1.12 7.75 -17.52
N ARG A 18 0.19 8.03 -17.48
CA ARG A 18 0.83 8.91 -16.49
C ARG A 18 0.79 8.38 -15.06
N GLY A 19 0.65 7.05 -14.91
CA GLY A 19 0.68 6.35 -13.63
C GLY A 19 -0.56 6.61 -12.77
N ARG A 20 -1.71 6.81 -13.40
CA ARG A 20 -2.99 7.14 -12.74
C ARG A 20 -3.77 5.86 -12.49
N LEU A 21 -4.28 5.71 -11.28
CA LEU A 21 -5.05 4.54 -10.84
C LEU A 21 -6.37 4.98 -10.21
N PHE A 22 -7.44 4.30 -10.58
CA PHE A 22 -8.67 4.24 -9.82
C PHE A 22 -8.95 2.85 -9.32
N LEU A 23 -9.43 2.77 -8.08
CA LEU A 23 -10.01 1.58 -7.50
C LEU A 23 -11.39 1.94 -6.95
N LEU A 24 -12.42 1.30 -7.50
CA LEU A 24 -13.76 1.31 -6.91
C LEU A 24 -13.97 0.02 -6.13
N ARG A 25 -14.52 0.09 -4.92
CA ARG A 25 -14.93 -1.09 -4.17
C ARG A 25 -16.26 -0.85 -3.46
N PRO A 26 -17.10 -1.89 -3.33
CA PRO A 26 -18.28 -1.79 -2.48
C PRO A 26 -17.87 -1.63 -1.01
N ASP A 27 -18.70 -0.94 -0.23
CA ASP A 27 -18.62 -0.93 1.22
C ASP A 27 -19.85 -1.57 1.88
N GLN A 28 -19.78 -1.70 3.21
CA GLN A 28 -20.83 -2.31 4.03
C GLN A 28 -22.07 -1.43 4.19
N TYR A 29 -22.04 -0.17 3.71
CA TYR A 29 -23.13 0.79 3.86
C TYR A 29 -23.96 0.92 2.58
N GLY A 30 -23.78 -0.01 1.64
CA GLY A 30 -24.48 0.02 0.35
C GLY A 30 -23.99 1.13 -0.58
N THR A 31 -22.80 1.70 -0.33
CA THR A 31 -22.18 2.71 -1.18
C THR A 31 -20.92 2.16 -1.87
N THR A 32 -20.33 2.96 -2.76
CA THR A 32 -19.06 2.66 -3.41
C THR A 32 -17.97 3.57 -2.84
N ARG A 33 -16.80 3.03 -2.53
CA ARG A 33 -15.59 3.76 -2.15
C ARG A 33 -14.70 3.90 -3.37
N ALA A 34 -14.16 5.10 -3.58
CA ALA A 34 -13.17 5.36 -4.60
C ALA A 34 -11.82 5.66 -3.98
N TYR A 35 -10.78 5.08 -4.55
CA TYR A 35 -9.39 5.40 -4.27
C TYR A 35 -8.77 5.90 -5.57
N LEU A 36 -8.15 7.06 -5.49
CA LEU A 36 -7.37 7.65 -6.57
C LEU A 36 -5.92 7.60 -6.16
N ALA A 37 -5.05 7.11 -7.03
CA ALA A 37 -3.63 7.07 -6.78
C ALA A 37 -2.84 7.51 -8.01
N VAL A 38 -1.71 8.15 -7.74
CA VAL A 38 -0.77 8.61 -8.75
C VAL A 38 0.59 8.06 -8.39
N THR A 39 1.21 7.35 -9.32
CA THR A 39 2.58 6.85 -9.23
C THR A 39 3.43 7.58 -10.26
N ASP A 40 4.50 8.23 -9.82
CA ASP A 40 5.44 8.91 -10.69
C ASP A 40 6.82 8.26 -10.56
N ALA A 41 7.32 7.70 -11.67
CA ALA A 41 8.62 7.05 -11.71
C ALA A 41 9.80 8.03 -11.57
N ASN A 42 9.59 9.29 -11.96
CA ASN A 42 10.63 10.32 -12.00
C ASN A 42 10.55 11.31 -10.83
N LEU A 43 9.59 11.11 -9.91
CA LEU A 43 9.31 12.01 -8.79
C LEU A 43 9.09 13.47 -9.22
N SER A 44 8.71 13.71 -10.47
CA SER A 44 8.50 15.05 -11.03
C SER A 44 7.39 15.82 -10.33
N ARG A 45 6.42 15.12 -9.72
CA ARG A 45 5.31 15.68 -8.94
C ARG A 45 5.61 15.79 -7.44
N PHE A 46 6.75 15.27 -6.97
CA PHE A 46 7.01 15.08 -5.54
C PHE A 46 7.00 16.39 -4.76
N ASP A 47 7.76 17.40 -5.20
CA ASP A 47 7.89 18.67 -4.47
C ASP A 47 6.56 19.43 -4.40
N GLU A 48 5.76 19.40 -5.47
CA GLU A 48 4.42 20.01 -5.49
C GLU A 48 3.49 19.29 -4.50
N LEU A 49 3.45 17.96 -4.55
CA LEU A 49 2.61 17.13 -3.68
C LEU A 49 3.02 17.21 -2.21
N ASP A 50 4.32 17.24 -1.90
CA ASP A 50 4.81 17.39 -0.54
C ASP A 50 4.40 18.74 0.07
N LYS A 51 4.52 19.83 -0.72
CA LYS A 51 4.04 21.16 -0.30
C LYS A 51 2.52 21.16 -0.10
N LEU A 52 1.78 20.58 -1.03
CA LEU A 52 0.32 20.52 -0.99
C LEU A 52 -0.20 19.71 0.21
N LEU A 53 0.45 18.59 0.54
CA LEU A 53 0.10 17.78 1.71
C LEU A 53 0.41 18.50 3.03
N LYS A 54 1.50 19.28 3.09
CA LYS A 54 1.92 19.98 4.33
C LYS A 54 1.17 21.28 4.58
N LYS A 55 0.77 21.99 3.52
CA LYS A 55 0.28 23.37 3.62
C LYS A 55 -1.02 23.64 2.88
N GLY A 56 -1.41 22.75 1.97
CA GLY A 56 -2.57 22.97 1.11
C GLY A 56 -3.89 22.70 1.81
N THR A 57 -4.92 23.43 1.40
CA THR A 57 -6.29 23.15 1.85
C THR A 57 -6.84 21.90 1.18
N ARG A 58 -7.95 21.42 1.74
CA ARG A 58 -8.72 20.32 1.16
C ARG A 58 -9.13 20.60 -0.29
N GLU A 59 -9.56 21.82 -0.58
CA GLU A 59 -10.02 22.26 -1.90
C GLU A 59 -8.86 22.28 -2.89
N GLU A 60 -7.67 22.72 -2.46
CA GLU A 60 -6.46 22.69 -3.29
C GLU A 60 -6.03 21.24 -3.60
N GLN A 61 -6.13 20.33 -2.63
CA GLN A 61 -5.87 18.89 -2.84
C GLN A 61 -6.87 18.27 -3.82
N GLN A 62 -8.15 18.58 -3.68
CA GLN A 62 -9.20 18.12 -4.59
C GLN A 62 -9.02 18.70 -6.01
N ALA A 63 -8.64 19.98 -6.14
CA ALA A 63 -8.36 20.63 -7.40
C ALA A 63 -7.14 20.01 -8.11
N TRP A 64 -6.12 19.62 -7.35
CA TRP A 64 -4.96 18.91 -7.89
C TRP A 64 -5.38 17.57 -8.51
N PHE A 65 -6.20 16.77 -7.80
CA PHE A 65 -6.72 15.51 -8.34
C PHE A 65 -7.60 15.74 -9.57
N GLU A 66 -8.48 16.74 -9.56
CA GLU A 66 -9.31 17.08 -10.72
C GLU A 66 -8.46 17.35 -11.97
N LYS A 67 -7.42 18.18 -11.83
CA LYS A 67 -6.50 18.51 -12.92
C LYS A 67 -5.69 17.30 -13.38
N GLU A 68 -5.15 16.51 -12.46
CA GLU A 68 -4.30 15.36 -12.81
C GLU A 68 -5.09 14.27 -13.54
N PHE A 69 -6.36 14.10 -13.17
CA PHE A 69 -7.23 13.06 -13.72
C PHE A 69 -8.09 13.50 -14.90
N GLU A 70 -7.93 14.73 -15.37
CA GLU A 70 -8.58 15.19 -16.59
C GLU A 70 -8.26 14.25 -17.78
N GLY A 71 -9.31 13.89 -18.53
CA GLY A 71 -9.20 13.00 -19.69
C GLY A 71 -8.73 11.58 -19.36
N ALA A 72 -8.71 11.14 -18.10
CA ALA A 72 -8.26 9.79 -17.74
C ALA A 72 -9.25 8.68 -18.18
N GLY A 73 -10.49 9.04 -18.55
CA GLY A 73 -11.50 8.10 -19.05
C GLY A 73 -12.25 7.32 -17.97
N TRP A 74 -13.00 6.29 -18.37
CA TRP A 74 -13.82 5.46 -17.46
C TRP A 74 -14.75 6.30 -16.55
N GLN A 75 -14.86 5.98 -15.27
CA GLN A 75 -15.71 6.62 -14.27
C GLN A 75 -15.02 7.82 -13.59
N THR A 76 -13.95 8.36 -14.18
CA THR A 76 -13.14 9.43 -13.58
C THR A 76 -13.96 10.66 -13.22
N GLU A 77 -14.78 11.16 -14.16
CA GLU A 77 -15.59 12.37 -13.93
C GLU A 77 -16.57 12.20 -12.78
N ARG A 78 -17.20 11.01 -12.68
CA ARG A 78 -18.04 10.65 -11.53
C ARG A 78 -17.22 10.63 -10.25
N CYS A 79 -16.06 9.99 -10.24
CA CYS A 79 -15.20 9.91 -9.06
C CYS A 79 -14.78 11.30 -8.57
N ILE A 80 -14.33 12.18 -9.47
CA ILE A 80 -13.91 13.56 -9.14
C ILE A 80 -15.09 14.39 -8.63
N ARG A 81 -16.26 14.30 -9.29
CA ARG A 81 -17.47 15.00 -8.85
C ARG A 81 -17.89 14.59 -7.43
N GLU A 82 -17.89 13.30 -7.14
CA GLU A 82 -18.29 12.79 -5.83
C GLU A 82 -17.19 13.02 -4.76
N MET A 83 -15.91 13.01 -5.15
CA MET A 83 -14.78 13.38 -4.28
C MET A 83 -14.93 14.80 -3.72
N LYS A 84 -15.38 15.76 -4.53
CA LYS A 84 -15.63 17.15 -4.10
C LYS A 84 -16.74 17.27 -3.06
N LYS A 85 -17.70 16.35 -3.06
CA LYS A 85 -18.87 16.34 -2.16
C LYS A 85 -18.72 15.43 -0.95
N ALA A 86 -17.73 14.53 -0.95
CA ALA A 86 -17.49 13.61 0.15
C ALA A 86 -17.28 14.41 1.44
N ASP A 87 -17.57 13.87 2.62
CA ASP A 87 -17.18 14.52 3.89
C ASP A 87 -15.87 13.94 4.45
N ASP A 88 -15.50 12.75 3.96
CA ASP A 88 -14.39 11.92 4.41
C ASP A 88 -13.23 11.87 3.40
N PHE A 89 -13.09 12.91 2.56
CA PHE A 89 -11.94 13.05 1.69
C PHE A 89 -10.65 13.16 2.52
N TYR A 90 -9.67 12.35 2.16
CA TYR A 90 -8.31 12.49 2.65
C TYR A 90 -7.32 12.22 1.53
N MET A 91 -6.21 12.94 1.55
CA MET A 91 -5.09 12.74 0.65
C MET A 91 -3.86 12.42 1.49
N GLN A 92 -3.06 11.45 1.06
CA GLN A 92 -1.83 11.09 1.74
C GLN A 92 -0.78 10.62 0.73
N GLN A 93 0.49 10.76 1.12
CA GLN A 93 1.59 10.14 0.40
C GLN A 93 1.72 8.67 0.79
N ILE A 94 1.92 7.82 -0.21
CA ILE A 94 2.32 6.43 0.01
C ILE A 94 3.84 6.39 0.10
N ALA A 95 4.37 6.13 1.30
CA ALA A 95 5.80 6.04 1.56
C ALA A 95 6.13 4.87 2.49
N GLN A 96 7.42 4.53 2.58
CA GLN A 96 7.95 3.60 3.58
C GLN A 96 8.74 4.37 4.63
N VAL A 97 8.58 4.01 5.90
CA VAL A 97 9.45 4.52 6.97
C VAL A 97 10.63 3.57 7.11
N LYS A 98 11.84 4.11 6.91
CA LYS A 98 13.10 3.38 7.07
C LYS A 98 13.98 4.12 8.06
N MET A 99 14.31 3.45 9.16
CA MET A 99 15.11 4.00 10.24
C MET A 99 16.18 3.00 10.66
N ASP A 100 17.37 3.51 10.98
CA ASP A 100 18.49 2.72 11.47
C ASP A 100 18.22 2.17 12.88
N THR A 101 17.42 2.87 13.68
CA THR A 101 17.06 2.46 15.05
C THR A 101 15.61 2.86 15.34
N TRP A 102 14.84 2.00 16.01
CA TRP A 102 13.42 2.24 16.35
C TRP A 102 13.20 2.67 17.80
N HIS A 103 14.27 2.81 18.57
CA HIS A 103 14.20 3.19 19.97
C HIS A 103 15.30 4.18 20.35
N LYS A 104 15.06 4.96 21.41
CA LYS A 104 16.05 5.84 22.04
C LYS A 104 15.74 6.01 23.52
N GLY A 105 16.68 5.64 24.38
CA GLY A 105 16.47 5.64 25.83
C GLY A 105 15.34 4.68 26.21
N ARG A 106 14.24 5.23 26.76
CA ARG A 106 13.04 4.47 27.16
C ARG A 106 11.86 4.65 26.20
N VAL A 107 12.09 5.23 25.02
CA VAL A 107 11.07 5.45 24.00
C VAL A 107 11.31 4.49 22.85
N ALA A 108 10.25 3.83 22.39
CA ALA A 108 10.25 2.99 21.19
C ALA A 108 9.11 3.40 20.26
N LEU A 109 9.37 3.26 18.96
CA LEU A 109 8.39 3.39 17.90
C LEU A 109 7.90 1.99 17.52
N VAL A 110 6.62 1.86 17.19
CA VAL A 110 5.97 0.60 16.81
C VAL A 110 4.95 0.86 15.70
N GLY A 111 4.70 -0.14 14.84
CA GLY A 111 3.80 -0.03 13.71
C GLY A 111 4.30 0.93 12.63
N ASP A 112 3.37 1.63 11.99
CA ASP A 112 3.68 2.55 10.88
C ASP A 112 4.64 3.69 11.30
N ALA A 113 4.68 4.06 12.58
CA ALA A 113 5.62 5.04 13.10
C ALA A 113 7.10 4.58 13.04
N ALA A 114 7.35 3.28 13.09
CA ALA A 114 8.70 2.70 13.03
C ALA A 114 9.06 2.13 11.65
N TYR A 115 8.09 1.49 10.99
CA TYR A 115 8.38 0.65 9.83
C TYR A 115 7.21 0.48 8.87
N CYS A 116 6.48 1.57 8.57
CA CYS A 116 5.41 1.51 7.57
C CYS A 116 5.90 0.86 6.26
N PRO A 117 5.34 -0.28 5.81
CA PRO A 117 5.82 -1.02 4.64
C PRO A 117 5.26 -0.50 3.31
N SER A 118 4.57 0.64 3.32
CA SER A 118 3.70 1.17 2.26
C SER A 118 2.41 0.33 2.07
N PRO A 119 1.23 0.97 1.87
CA PRO A 119 -0.04 0.29 1.62
C PRO A 119 -0.03 -0.74 0.48
N ILE A 120 0.92 -0.60 -0.46
CA ILE A 120 1.06 -1.46 -1.64
C ILE A 120 1.52 -2.88 -1.25
N SER A 121 2.20 -3.02 -0.11
CA SER A 121 2.64 -4.33 0.40
C SER A 121 1.47 -5.18 0.93
N GLY A 122 0.38 -4.55 1.39
CA GLY A 122 -0.71 -5.25 2.08
C GLY A 122 -0.34 -5.86 3.45
N VAL A 123 0.89 -5.62 3.96
CA VAL A 123 1.43 -6.25 5.18
C VAL A 123 1.49 -5.29 6.38
N GLY A 124 1.06 -4.03 6.24
CA GLY A 124 1.17 -3.01 7.31
C GLY A 124 0.55 -3.45 8.64
N THR A 125 -0.69 -3.96 8.61
CA THR A 125 -1.38 -4.46 9.80
C THR A 125 -0.66 -5.66 10.43
N GLY A 126 -0.15 -6.58 9.60
CA GLY A 126 0.61 -7.73 10.09
C GLY A 126 1.90 -7.32 10.79
N ALA A 127 2.66 -6.39 10.20
CA ALA A 127 3.88 -5.86 10.79
C ALA A 127 3.62 -5.13 12.11
N ALA A 128 2.54 -4.35 12.21
CA ALA A 128 2.17 -3.67 13.45
C ALA A 128 1.83 -4.66 14.57
N ILE A 129 1.04 -5.71 14.28
CA ILE A 129 0.68 -6.74 15.25
C ILE A 129 1.92 -7.51 15.71
N VAL A 130 2.75 -7.96 14.77
CA VAL A 130 4.00 -8.67 15.05
C VAL A 130 4.91 -7.82 15.93
N GLY A 131 5.13 -6.56 15.56
CA GLY A 131 6.00 -5.67 16.31
C GLY A 131 5.48 -5.36 17.71
N ALA A 132 4.16 -5.19 17.89
CA ALA A 132 3.56 -5.01 19.21
C ALA A 132 3.73 -6.24 20.10
N TYR A 133 3.52 -7.45 19.55
CA TYR A 133 3.72 -8.71 20.26
C TYR A 133 5.18 -8.88 20.72
N VAL A 134 6.13 -8.67 19.80
CA VAL A 134 7.57 -8.76 20.11
C VAL A 134 7.97 -7.71 21.15
N LEU A 135 7.51 -6.46 21.00
CA LEU A 135 7.81 -5.39 21.96
C LEU A 135 7.33 -5.74 23.37
N ALA A 136 6.08 -6.15 23.50
CA ALA A 136 5.51 -6.54 24.79
C ALA A 136 6.27 -7.73 25.40
N GLY A 137 6.61 -8.72 24.59
CA GLY A 137 7.37 -9.89 25.02
C GLY A 137 8.78 -9.58 25.51
N GLU A 138 9.53 -8.76 24.79
CA GLU A 138 10.89 -8.38 25.19
C GLU A 138 10.90 -7.51 26.45
N ILE A 139 9.91 -6.64 26.63
CA ILE A 139 9.71 -5.89 27.88
C ILE A 139 9.38 -6.84 29.03
N SER A 140 8.49 -7.82 28.82
CA SER A 140 8.11 -8.80 29.85
C SER A 140 9.31 -9.60 30.37
N ARG A 141 10.26 -9.96 29.48
CA ARG A 141 11.49 -10.69 29.85
C ARG A 141 12.55 -9.82 30.53
N ASN A 142 12.56 -8.51 30.26
CA ASN A 142 13.62 -7.59 30.68
C ASN A 142 13.03 -6.37 31.40
N GLN A 143 12.16 -6.59 32.39
CA GLN A 143 11.41 -5.50 33.06
C GLN A 143 12.33 -4.48 33.76
N GLU A 144 13.49 -4.95 34.24
CA GLU A 144 14.47 -4.12 34.94
C GLU A 144 15.43 -3.39 33.98
N ASP A 145 15.56 -3.87 32.73
CA ASP A 145 16.47 -3.33 31.71
C ASP A 145 15.75 -3.05 30.38
N ILE A 146 14.99 -1.95 30.39
CA ILE A 146 14.24 -1.47 29.23
C ILE A 146 15.14 -1.20 28.01
N PRO A 147 16.31 -0.56 28.11
CA PRO A 147 17.21 -0.40 26.96
C PRO A 147 17.53 -1.73 26.25
N THR A 148 17.82 -2.79 26.99
CA THR A 148 18.05 -4.13 26.43
C THR A 148 16.78 -4.72 25.81
N ALA A 149 15.63 -4.55 26.46
CA ALA A 149 14.34 -4.98 25.92
C ALA A 149 14.05 -4.36 24.54
N LEU A 150 14.27 -3.05 24.40
CA LEU A 150 14.00 -2.32 23.17
C LEU A 150 14.97 -2.69 22.04
N ALA A 151 16.25 -2.93 22.37
CA ALA A 151 17.23 -3.44 21.41
C ALA A 151 16.88 -4.84 20.90
N ASN A 152 16.40 -5.73 21.79
CA ASN A 152 15.93 -7.05 21.40
C ASN A 152 14.67 -6.99 20.56
N TYR A 153 13.73 -6.10 20.90
CA TYR A 153 12.52 -5.87 20.12
C TYR A 153 12.87 -5.54 18.68
N GLU A 154 13.75 -4.56 18.50
CA GLU A 154 14.21 -4.14 17.18
C GLU A 154 14.86 -5.30 16.43
N ARG A 155 15.83 -5.99 17.05
CA ARG A 155 16.55 -7.10 16.43
C ARG A 155 15.61 -8.20 15.92
N VAL A 156 14.61 -8.58 16.71
CA VAL A 156 13.66 -9.65 16.37
C VAL A 156 12.67 -9.20 15.30
N ALA A 157 12.06 -8.02 15.46
CA ALA A 157 11.04 -7.55 14.55
C ALA A 157 11.64 -7.12 13.19
N ARG A 158 12.89 -6.65 13.14
CA ARG A 158 13.58 -6.22 11.90
C ARG A 158 13.70 -7.33 10.86
N GLU A 159 13.89 -8.58 11.26
CA GLU A 159 13.93 -9.70 10.30
C GLU A 159 12.59 -9.89 9.55
N TYR A 160 11.46 -9.70 10.25
CA TYR A 160 10.13 -9.76 9.65
C TYR A 160 9.85 -8.53 8.81
N VAL A 161 10.10 -7.35 9.38
CA VAL A 161 9.82 -6.05 8.78
C VAL A 161 10.60 -5.85 7.48
N ASP A 162 11.90 -6.15 7.44
CA ASP A 162 12.72 -5.95 6.24
C ASP A 162 12.22 -6.78 5.07
N LYS A 163 11.70 -7.99 5.34
CA LYS A 163 11.04 -8.84 4.34
C LYS A 163 9.71 -8.23 3.90
N ALA A 164 8.91 -7.72 4.84
CA ALA A 164 7.61 -7.10 4.56
C ALA A 164 7.73 -5.79 3.77
N GLN A 165 8.80 -5.01 3.98
CA GLN A 165 9.07 -3.78 3.23
C GLN A 165 9.66 -4.02 1.84
N LYS A 166 10.09 -5.24 1.53
CA LYS A 166 10.70 -5.57 0.24
C LYS A 166 9.64 -5.60 -0.86
N LEU A 167 9.67 -4.59 -1.73
CA LEU A 167 8.82 -4.54 -2.92
C LEU A 167 9.35 -5.50 -4.01
N ILE A 168 8.44 -6.02 -4.82
CA ILE A 168 8.78 -6.76 -6.04
C ILE A 168 9.55 -5.81 -6.98
N PRO A 169 10.62 -6.26 -7.67
CA PRO A 169 11.34 -5.41 -8.62
C PRO A 169 10.40 -4.72 -9.61
N GLY A 170 10.49 -3.39 -9.71
CA GLY A 170 9.65 -2.56 -10.58
C GLY A 170 8.28 -2.17 -9.98
N ALA A 171 7.93 -2.62 -8.77
CA ALA A 171 6.82 -2.04 -8.03
C ALA A 171 7.22 -0.69 -7.41
N PRO A 172 6.30 0.29 -7.34
CA PRO A 172 4.88 0.21 -7.73
C PRO A 172 4.57 0.43 -9.22
N GLN A 173 5.55 0.77 -10.06
CA GLN A 173 5.34 1.21 -11.45
C GLN A 173 4.79 0.12 -12.39
N ILE A 174 5.09 -1.16 -12.14
CA ILE A 174 4.51 -2.27 -12.93
C ILE A 174 2.99 -2.36 -12.74
N ALA A 175 2.49 -2.07 -11.54
CA ALA A 175 1.06 -2.08 -11.25
C ALA A 175 0.34 -0.80 -11.75
N ASN A 176 1.10 0.30 -11.92
CA ASN A 176 0.62 1.60 -12.39
C ASN A 176 1.43 2.07 -13.61
N PRO A 177 1.16 1.50 -14.81
CA PRO A 177 1.93 1.81 -16.01
C PRO A 177 1.90 3.30 -16.37
N GLN A 178 3.04 3.81 -16.85
CA GLN A 178 3.20 5.24 -17.15
C GLN A 178 2.68 5.63 -18.54
N THR A 179 2.54 4.67 -19.46
CA THR A 179 2.22 4.92 -20.87
C THR A 179 1.00 4.11 -21.34
N GLU A 180 0.29 4.62 -22.34
CA GLU A 180 -0.86 3.92 -22.96
C GLU A 180 -0.49 2.54 -23.49
N TRP A 181 0.69 2.41 -24.08
CA TRP A 181 1.19 1.12 -24.56
C TRP A 181 1.51 0.16 -23.40
N GLY A 182 2.09 0.67 -22.30
CA GLY A 182 2.30 -0.10 -21.08
C GLY A 182 1.01 -0.65 -20.49
N ILE A 183 -0.07 0.13 -20.53
CA ILE A 183 -1.42 -0.31 -20.08
C ILE A 183 -1.94 -1.42 -20.98
N LYS A 184 -1.81 -1.29 -22.31
CA LYS A 184 -2.22 -2.35 -23.24
C LYS A 184 -1.49 -3.66 -22.97
N ILE A 185 -0.18 -3.61 -22.73
CA ILE A 185 0.59 -4.80 -22.35
C ILE A 185 0.08 -5.38 -21.04
N PHE A 186 0.00 -4.55 -20.00
CA PHE A 186 -0.43 -4.97 -18.67
C PHE A 186 -1.80 -5.67 -18.72
N ASN A 187 -2.78 -5.07 -19.40
CA ASN A 187 -4.12 -5.63 -19.56
C ASN A 187 -4.12 -6.91 -20.39
N THR A 188 -3.30 -6.99 -21.45
CA THR A 188 -3.18 -8.19 -22.29
C THR A 188 -2.59 -9.35 -21.50
N VAL A 189 -1.50 -9.11 -20.76
CA VAL A 189 -0.86 -10.12 -19.89
C VAL A 189 -1.84 -10.57 -18.81
N THR A 190 -2.47 -9.62 -18.10
CA THR A 190 -3.43 -9.92 -17.03
C THR A 190 -4.64 -10.71 -17.55
N GLY A 191 -5.20 -10.30 -18.69
CA GLY A 191 -6.32 -10.99 -19.34
C GLY A 191 -5.94 -12.41 -19.78
N THR A 192 -4.72 -12.58 -20.31
CA THR A 192 -4.20 -13.90 -20.70
C THR A 192 -4.01 -14.80 -19.48
N LEU A 193 -3.37 -14.31 -18.41
CA LEU A 193 -3.18 -15.08 -17.17
C LEU A 193 -4.50 -15.43 -16.46
N SER A 194 -5.53 -14.59 -16.63
CA SER A 194 -6.87 -14.82 -16.06
C SER A 194 -7.70 -15.80 -16.89
N HIS A 195 -7.20 -16.26 -18.05
CA HIS A 195 -7.94 -17.20 -18.88
C HIS A 195 -8.00 -18.59 -18.21
N PRO A 196 -9.17 -19.25 -18.14
CA PRO A 196 -9.36 -20.50 -17.39
C PRO A 196 -8.39 -21.63 -17.76
N TYR A 197 -7.96 -21.68 -19.03
CA TYR A 197 -6.99 -22.66 -19.51
C TYR A 197 -5.57 -22.44 -18.95
N ILE A 198 -5.16 -21.19 -18.73
CA ILE A 198 -3.84 -20.86 -18.16
C ILE A 198 -3.86 -21.05 -16.64
N GLN A 199 -4.99 -20.77 -15.99
CA GLN A 199 -5.17 -21.08 -14.57
C GLN A 199 -5.06 -22.58 -14.27
N LYS A 200 -5.44 -23.48 -15.19
CA LYS A 200 -5.21 -24.93 -15.05
C LYS A 200 -3.72 -25.32 -15.00
N PHE A 201 -2.83 -24.48 -15.53
CA PHE A 201 -1.37 -24.65 -15.44
C PHE A 201 -0.71 -23.75 -14.38
N SER A 202 -1.50 -23.06 -13.55
CA SER A 202 -1.00 -22.16 -12.50
C SER A 202 -0.03 -22.83 -11.52
N GLY A 203 -0.19 -24.12 -11.24
CA GLY A 203 0.74 -24.89 -10.39
C GLY A 203 2.15 -25.04 -10.99
N VAL A 204 2.31 -24.87 -12.30
CA VAL A 204 3.60 -24.86 -13.01
C VAL A 204 4.17 -23.44 -13.09
N ILE A 205 3.31 -22.43 -13.31
CA ILE A 205 3.69 -21.01 -13.40
C ILE A 205 4.09 -20.45 -12.02
N GLY A 206 3.41 -20.87 -10.94
CA GLY A 206 3.71 -20.46 -9.56
C GLY A 206 5.10 -20.88 -9.06
N LYS A 207 5.75 -21.84 -9.72
CA LYS A 207 7.15 -22.22 -9.46
C LYS A 207 8.18 -21.31 -10.14
N ILE A 208 7.75 -20.52 -11.13
CA ILE A 208 8.64 -19.74 -12.02
C ILE A 208 8.57 -18.23 -11.70
N ILE A 209 7.50 -17.76 -11.05
CA ILE A 209 7.38 -16.38 -10.58
C ILE A 209 7.92 -16.28 -9.14
N PRO A 210 9.06 -15.61 -8.88
CA PRO A 210 9.62 -15.45 -7.53
C PRO A 210 8.86 -14.43 -6.67
N ALA A 211 7.59 -14.18 -6.97
CA ALA A 211 6.73 -13.31 -6.19
C ALA A 211 6.02 -14.18 -5.16
N PHE A 212 6.75 -14.49 -4.08
CA PHE A 212 6.39 -15.00 -2.75
C PHE A 212 7.60 -15.87 -2.32
N GLY A 213 8.50 -15.23 -1.56
CA GLY A 213 9.89 -15.64 -1.38
C GLY A 213 10.16 -17.06 -0.84
N SER A 214 11.45 -17.40 -0.90
CA SER A 214 12.08 -18.64 -0.43
C SER A 214 11.77 -19.05 1.04
N SER A 215 11.23 -20.26 1.19
CA SER A 215 11.52 -21.36 2.13
C SER A 215 11.82 -21.19 3.64
N LYS A 216 11.77 -20.01 4.27
CA LYS A 216 11.70 -19.93 5.76
C LYS A 216 10.61 -18.96 6.23
N ILE A 217 9.53 -19.55 6.75
CA ILE A 217 8.47 -18.83 7.45
C ILE A 217 9.09 -18.24 8.72
N TRP A 218 9.07 -16.91 8.86
CA TRP A 218 9.47 -16.26 10.11
C TRP A 218 8.54 -16.71 11.23
N SER A 219 9.10 -17.16 12.35
CA SER A 219 8.33 -17.63 13.50
C SER A 219 8.51 -16.66 14.66
N PRO A 220 7.42 -16.19 15.29
CA PRO A 220 7.52 -15.30 16.43
C PRO A 220 8.15 -16.02 17.63
N PRO A 221 8.92 -15.31 18.49
CA PRO A 221 9.42 -15.90 19.73
C PRO A 221 8.28 -16.26 20.69
N GLU A 222 8.48 -17.31 21.50
CA GLU A 222 7.55 -17.68 22.56
C GLU A 222 7.87 -16.92 23.84
N TYR A 223 7.04 -15.95 24.19
CA TYR A 223 7.12 -15.28 25.48
C TYR A 223 6.23 -16.08 26.44
N GLY A 224 6.86 -16.81 27.37
CA GLY A 224 6.14 -17.65 28.34
C GLY A 224 5.14 -16.84 29.17
N SER A 225 4.07 -17.51 29.60
CA SER A 225 3.11 -17.02 30.59
C SER A 225 3.64 -17.15 32.02
#